data_AF-A0A496WPL0-F1
#
_entry.id   AF-A0A496WPL0-F1
#
_cell.length_a   1.000
_cell.length_b   1.000
_cell.length_c   1.000
_cell.angle_alpha   90.00
_cell.angle_beta   90.00
_cell.angle_gamma   90.00
#
_symmetry.space_group_name_H-M   'P 1'
#
loop_
_entity.id
_entity.type
_entity.pdbx_description
1 polymer ?
#
loop_
_entity_poly.entity_id
_entity_poly.type
_entity_poly.pdbx_seq_one_letter_code
_entity_poly.pdbx_strand_id
1 'polypeptide(L)'
;PAFAGARPYHQAAKRGVKLIGATCHYVTDELDAGPIIDQDVARINHHDTIDDMVRIGKDVEKMVLARGLRYHLEDRVLIHGNKTIVFE
;
A
#
# COMPACT_ATOMS: atom_id res chain seq x y z
N PRO A 1 7.52 -1.34 4.33
CA PRO A 1 6.76 -0.07 4.13
C PRO A 1 7.23 1.01 5.12
N ALA A 2 6.89 2.29 4.90
CA ALA A 2 7.34 3.39 5.77
C ALA A 2 6.68 3.41 7.16
N PHE A 3 5.46 2.86 7.28
CA PHE A 3 4.72 2.71 8.53
C PHE A 3 4.22 1.27 8.64
N ALA A 4 5.07 0.37 9.15
CA ALA A 4 4.72 -1.04 9.36
C ALA A 4 3.94 -1.23 10.67
N GLY A 5 3.21 -2.35 10.76
CA GLY A 5 2.49 -2.75 11.97
C GLY A 5 1.23 -1.92 12.25
N ALA A 6 0.86 -1.82 13.53
CA ALA A 6 -0.45 -1.31 13.90
C ALA A 6 -0.65 0.20 13.64
N ARG A 7 -1.88 0.56 13.26
CA ARG A 7 -2.38 1.94 13.12
C ARG A 7 -1.51 2.85 12.20
N PRO A 8 -1.24 2.47 10.95
CA PRO A 8 -0.37 3.24 10.04
C PRO A 8 -0.86 4.68 9.83
N TYR A 9 -2.17 4.93 9.76
CA TYR A 9 -2.73 6.29 9.62
C TYR A 9 -2.44 7.20 10.82
N HIS A 10 -2.35 6.64 12.04
CA HIS A 10 -1.98 7.41 13.22
C HIS A 10 -0.49 7.78 13.20
N GLN A 11 0.35 6.86 12.73
CA GLN A 11 1.79 7.11 12.54
C GLN A 11 2.01 8.20 11.48
N ALA A 12 1.28 8.13 10.36
CA ALA A 12 1.30 9.13 9.30
C ALA A 12 0.85 10.52 9.81
N ALA A 13 -0.24 10.59 10.58
CA ALA A 13 -0.73 11.83 11.18
C ALA A 13 0.30 12.43 12.15
N LYS A 14 0.83 11.62 13.07
CA LYS A 14 1.89 12.04 14.02
C LYS A 14 3.15 12.53 13.31
N ARG A 15 3.50 11.91 12.17
CA ARG A 15 4.66 12.29 11.37
C ARG A 15 4.45 13.54 10.53
N GLY A 16 3.19 13.94 10.28
CA GLY A 16 2.82 15.11 9.50
C GLY A 16 3.05 14.95 7.99
N VAL A 17 2.95 13.72 7.47
CA VAL A 17 3.16 13.45 6.03
C VAL A 17 2.12 14.17 5.16
N LYS A 18 2.45 14.36 3.88
CA LYS A 18 1.58 15.01 2.88
C LYS A 18 1.07 14.05 1.81
N LEU A 19 1.51 12.81 1.90
CA LEU A 19 1.07 11.68 1.09
C LEU A 19 0.88 10.49 2.03
N ILE A 20 -0.24 9.80 1.88
CA ILE A 20 -0.45 8.44 2.39
C ILE A 20 -0.56 7.50 1.20
N GLY A 21 -0.37 6.20 1.42
CA GLY A 21 -0.45 5.23 0.34
C GLY A 21 -0.79 3.85 0.83
N ALA A 22 -1.03 2.96 -0.13
CA ALA A 22 -1.23 1.54 0.11
C ALA A 22 -0.21 0.75 -0.71
N THR A 23 0.01 -0.50 -0.33
CA THR A 23 0.96 -1.39 -1.00
C THR A 23 0.34 -2.78 -1.07
N CYS A 24 0.17 -3.32 -2.28
CA CYS A 24 -0.17 -4.71 -2.49
C CYS A 24 1.12 -5.50 -2.62
N HIS A 25 1.27 -6.55 -1.83
CA HIS A 25 2.44 -7.42 -1.84
C HIS A 25 2.03 -8.85 -1.47
N TYR A 26 2.87 -9.82 -1.84
CA TYR A 26 2.68 -11.18 -1.34
C TYR A 26 3.03 -11.29 0.14
N VAL A 27 2.41 -12.25 0.83
CA VAL A 27 2.69 -12.52 2.25
C VAL A 27 3.94 -13.39 2.36
N THR A 28 4.80 -13.06 3.33
CA THR A 28 5.95 -13.86 3.76
C THR A 28 5.93 -13.98 5.29
N ASP A 29 6.84 -14.76 5.87
CA ASP A 29 6.93 -14.94 7.33
C ASP A 29 7.32 -13.65 8.07
N GLU A 30 8.01 -12.73 7.38
CA GLU A 30 8.37 -11.42 7.92
C GLU A 30 7.26 -10.40 7.67
N LEU A 31 6.75 -9.80 8.74
CA LEU A 31 5.61 -8.87 8.71
C LEU A 31 5.87 -7.70 7.74
N ASP A 32 4.94 -7.50 6.81
CA ASP A 32 4.96 -6.43 5.80
C ASP A 32 6.23 -6.38 4.93
N ALA A 33 6.94 -7.51 4.76
CA ALA A 33 8.25 -7.56 4.09
C ALA A 33 8.26 -8.34 2.76
N GLY A 34 7.10 -8.79 2.27
CA GLY A 34 7.04 -9.58 1.04
C GLY A 34 7.19 -8.79 -0.26
N PRO A 35 7.31 -9.48 -1.41
CA PRO A 35 7.49 -8.87 -2.72
C PRO A 35 6.32 -7.96 -3.11
N ILE A 36 6.61 -6.68 -3.34
CA ILE A 36 5.63 -5.64 -3.71
C ILE A 36 5.17 -5.82 -5.15
N ILE A 37 3.85 -5.86 -5.37
CA ILE A 37 3.19 -5.97 -6.68
C ILE A 37 2.76 -4.60 -7.21
N ASP A 38 2.12 -3.78 -6.37
CA ASP A 38 1.61 -2.46 -6.77
C ASP A 38 1.60 -1.48 -5.59
N GLN A 39 1.71 -0.19 -5.89
CA GLN A 39 1.68 0.91 -4.91
C GLN A 39 1.00 2.14 -5.49
N ASP A 40 0.33 2.89 -4.62
CA ASP A 40 -0.28 4.16 -5.00
C ASP A 40 -0.36 5.09 -3.79
N VAL A 41 -0.57 6.37 -4.06
CA VAL A 41 -0.58 7.41 -3.04
C VAL A 41 -1.76 8.37 -3.23
N ALA A 42 -2.23 8.92 -2.11
CA ALA A 42 -3.16 10.03 -2.08
C ALA A 42 -2.58 11.20 -1.28
N ARG A 43 -2.87 12.42 -1.75
CA ARG A 43 -2.50 13.64 -1.05
C ARG A 43 -3.42 13.88 0.15
N ILE A 44 -2.79 14.26 1.26
CA ILE A 44 -3.46 14.75 2.46
C ILE A 44 -2.88 16.10 2.86
N ASN A 45 -3.65 16.83 3.67
CA ASN A 45 -3.36 18.15 4.17
C ASN A 45 -3.33 18.16 5.70
N HIS A 46 -2.88 19.28 6.27
CA HIS A 46 -2.76 19.44 7.71
C HIS A 46 -4.12 19.51 8.44
N HIS A 47 -5.22 19.71 7.72
CA HIS A 47 -6.57 19.75 8.28
C HIS A 47 -7.30 18.39 8.23
N ASP A 48 -6.73 17.40 7.54
CA ASP A 48 -7.33 16.07 7.47
C ASP A 48 -7.21 15.38 8.84
N THR A 49 -8.34 14.94 9.39
CA THR A 49 -8.36 14.16 10.62
C THR A 49 -7.86 12.74 10.36
N ILE A 50 -7.61 11.96 11.42
CA ILE A 50 -7.26 10.54 11.28
C ILE A 50 -8.39 9.78 10.57
N ASP A 51 -9.65 10.11 10.85
CA ASP A 51 -10.80 9.47 10.21
C ASP A 51 -10.88 9.82 8.72
N ASP A 52 -10.54 11.07 8.34
CA ASP A 52 -10.40 11.46 6.94
C ASP A 52 -9.28 10.67 6.25
N MET A 53 -8.12 10.54 6.91
CA MET A 53 -7.00 9.77 6.39
C MET A 53 -7.35 8.29 6.21
N VAL A 54 -8.10 7.69 7.13
CA VAL A 54 -8.60 6.31 7.00
C VAL A 54 -9.56 6.21 5.81
N ARG A 55 -10.49 7.16 5.67
CA ARG A 55 -11.45 7.18 4.54
C ARG A 55 -10.72 7.28 3.20
N ILE A 56 -9.80 8.24 3.06
CA ILE A 56 -8.98 8.41 1.85
C ILE A 56 -8.12 7.16 1.60
N GLY A 57 -7.52 6.62 2.66
CA GLY A 57 -6.68 5.44 2.59
C GLY A 57 -7.41 4.19 2.08
N LYS A 58 -8.66 3.97 2.50
CA LYS A 58 -9.50 2.86 2.01
C LYS A 58 -9.70 2.88 0.50
N ASP A 59 -9.83 4.05 -0.11
CA ASP A 59 -9.97 4.17 -1.57
C ASP A 59 -8.66 3.75 -2.26
N VAL A 60 -7.51 4.18 -1.73
CA VAL A 60 -6.19 3.79 -2.25
C VAL A 60 -5.95 2.29 -2.05
N GLU A 61 -6.25 1.74 -0.87
CA GLU A 61 -6.15 0.31 -0.56
C GLU A 61 -6.95 -0.55 -1.55
N LYS A 62 -8.21 -0.17 -1.79
CA LYS A 62 -9.08 -0.87 -2.74
C LYS A 62 -8.49 -0.89 -4.15
N MET A 63 -8.00 0.25 -4.63
CA MET A 63 -7.46 0.37 -5.99
C MET A 63 -6.18 -0.43 -6.17
N VAL A 64 -5.23 -0.29 -5.25
CA VAL A 64 -3.95 -1.01 -5.27
C VAL A 64 -4.16 -2.52 -5.18
N LEU A 65 -5.06 -2.97 -4.30
CA LEU A 65 -5.39 -4.39 -4.19
C LEU A 65 -6.06 -4.93 -5.46
N ALA A 66 -7.02 -4.20 -6.03
CA ALA A 66 -7.73 -4.64 -7.23
C ALA A 66 -6.78 -4.77 -8.44
N ARG A 67 -5.85 -3.82 -8.62
CA ARG A 67 -4.84 -3.88 -9.69
C ARG A 67 -3.85 -5.02 -9.46
N GLY A 68 -3.29 -5.14 -8.24
CA GLY A 68 -2.38 -6.22 -7.90
C GLY A 68 -3.00 -7.61 -8.07
N LEU A 69 -4.27 -7.78 -7.64
CA LEU A 69 -5.02 -9.02 -7.85
C LEU A 69 -5.26 -9.29 -9.34
N ARG A 70 -5.61 -8.28 -10.13
CA ARG A 70 -5.79 -8.44 -11.57
C ARG A 70 -4.49 -8.92 -12.23
N TYR A 71 -3.35 -8.30 -11.91
CA TYR A 71 -2.06 -8.73 -12.45
C TYR A 71 -1.74 -10.17 -12.08
N HIS A 72 -2.06 -10.60 -10.86
CA HIS A 72 -1.89 -11.98 -10.43
C HIS A 72 -2.78 -12.94 -11.23
N LEU A 73 -4.07 -12.62 -11.42
CA LEU A 73 -5.03 -13.46 -12.14
C LEU A 73 -4.75 -13.57 -13.65
N GLU A 74 -4.04 -12.60 -14.22
CA GLU A 74 -3.64 -12.58 -15.63
C GLU A 74 -2.25 -13.20 -15.86
N ASP A 75 -1.66 -13.86 -14.85
CA ASP A 75 -0.29 -14.43 -14.90
C ASP A 75 0.80 -13.39 -15.24
N ARG A 76 0.58 -12.13 -14.85
CA ARG A 76 1.47 -11.01 -15.16
C ARG A 76 2.50 -10.71 -14.09
N VAL A 77 2.51 -11.46 -12.97
CA VAL A 77 3.41 -11.20 -11.84
C VAL A 77 4.40 -12.36 -11.68
N LEU A 78 5.68 -12.10 -11.92
CA LEU A 78 6.76 -13.04 -11.64
C LEU A 78 7.55 -12.59 -10.41
N ILE A 79 7.68 -13.46 -9.41
CA ILE A 79 8.52 -13.19 -8.23
C ILE A 79 9.99 -13.47 -8.57
N HIS A 80 10.88 -12.53 -8.25
CA HIS A 80 12.34 -12.68 -8.39
C HIS A 80 13.05 -12.17 -7.12
N GLY A 81 13.46 -13.11 -6.26
CA GLY A 81 13.90 -12.77 -4.91
C GLY A 81 12.77 -12.09 -4.13
N ASN A 82 13.06 -10.99 -3.43
CA ASN A 82 12.04 -10.22 -2.71
C ASN A 82 11.42 -9.08 -3.54
N LYS A 83 11.27 -9.27 -4.84
CA LYS A 83 10.73 -8.29 -5.80
C LYS A 83 9.80 -9.00 -6.78
N THR A 84 8.98 -8.22 -7.49
CA THR A 84 8.20 -8.73 -8.61
C THR A 84 8.54 -8.03 -9.92
N ILE A 85 8.47 -8.78 -11.01
CA ILE A 85 8.39 -8.26 -12.38
C ILE A 85 6.90 -8.29 -12.74
N VAL A 86 6.33 -7.14 -13.12
CA VAL A 86 4.93 -7.02 -13.55
C VAL A 86 4.90 -6.71 -15.05
N PHE A 87 4.33 -7.60 -15.85
CA PHE A 87 4.25 -7.45 -17.32
C PHE A 87 3.07 -6.55 -17.73
N GLU A 88 3.18 -5.78 -18.81
CA GLU A 88 2.12 -4.89 -19.34
C GLU A 88 1.12 -5.58 -20.28
#